data_AF-A0A7V3G0K2-F1
#
_entry.id   AF-A0A7V3G0K2-F1
#
_cell.length_a   1.000
_cell.length_b   1.000
_cell.length_c   1.000
_cell.angle_alpha   90.00
_cell.angle_beta   90.00
_cell.angle_gamma   90.00
#
_symmetry.space_group_name_H-M   'P 1'
#
loop_
_entity.id
_entity.type
_entity.pdbx_description
1 polymer ?
#
loop_
_entity_poly.entity_id
_entity_poly.type
_entity_poly.pdbx_seq_one_letter_code
_entity_poly.pdbx_strand_id
1 'polypeptide(L)'
;MSMTCRTCLAGLALVLFVGSGRSADPARPVVPGFERFFNGDKVDHGQGGRLLLTELNCISCHGASDATLARKQAPILDQVGNRVRVGHLRKFLRDPQAVKPGTTMPHLLAGDPDAESKAEALLHFLASTGSVRKDRPDGKLIAAGRDLYSKVGCVVCHGTRDAAGDQDKVWPTSVPLGDLKSKYSVASLAAFLENPHATRPSGRMPRILSGKES
;
A
#
# COMPACT_ATOMS: atom_id res chain seq x y z
N MET A 1 -8.79 9.05 -81.39
CA MET A 1 -7.67 9.12 -80.42
C MET A 1 -8.24 8.79 -79.05
N SER A 2 -7.61 7.83 -78.37
CA SER A 2 -8.11 7.08 -77.22
C SER A 2 -8.34 7.93 -75.96
N MET A 3 -9.39 7.63 -75.18
CA MET A 3 -9.38 7.80 -73.71
C MET A 3 -10.57 7.07 -73.06
N THR A 4 -10.34 5.82 -72.66
CA THR A 4 -11.20 5.06 -71.74
C THR A 4 -10.79 5.39 -70.31
N CYS A 5 -11.66 6.09 -69.57
CA CYS A 5 -11.49 6.36 -68.14
C CYS A 5 -12.15 5.26 -67.32
N ARG A 6 -11.33 4.43 -66.66
CA ARG A 6 -11.74 3.48 -65.62
C ARG A 6 -11.91 4.22 -64.31
N THR A 7 -13.09 4.18 -63.71
CA THR A 7 -13.27 4.56 -62.30
C THR A 7 -13.74 3.35 -61.48
N CYS A 8 -12.81 2.81 -60.72
CA CYS A 8 -13.06 1.95 -59.57
C CYS A 8 -13.72 2.78 -58.45
N LEU A 9 -14.88 2.38 -57.93
CA LEU A 9 -15.33 2.84 -56.62
C LEU A 9 -14.90 1.83 -55.56
N ALA A 10 -14.02 2.28 -54.68
CA ALA A 10 -13.49 1.57 -53.53
C ALA A 10 -14.57 1.41 -52.45
N GLY A 11 -14.70 0.19 -51.91
CA GLY A 11 -15.53 -0.11 -50.76
C GLY A 11 -14.98 0.54 -49.48
N LEU A 12 -15.85 1.24 -48.77
CA LEU A 12 -15.54 1.89 -47.50
C LEU A 12 -15.49 0.83 -46.39
N ALA A 13 -14.29 0.38 -46.02
CA ALA A 13 -14.09 -0.51 -44.87
C ALA A 13 -14.14 0.31 -43.57
N LEU A 14 -15.20 0.10 -42.78
CA LEU A 14 -15.37 0.66 -41.44
C LEU A 14 -14.35 0.00 -40.49
N VAL A 15 -13.24 0.70 -40.24
CA VAL A 15 -12.25 0.29 -39.23
C VAL A 15 -12.84 0.59 -37.85
N LEU A 16 -13.28 -0.47 -37.15
CA LEU A 16 -13.63 -0.42 -35.74
C LEU A 16 -12.38 -0.09 -34.93
N PHE A 17 -12.30 1.13 -34.43
CA PHE A 17 -11.31 1.51 -33.41
C PHE A 17 -11.56 0.69 -32.15
N VAL A 18 -10.73 -0.32 -31.93
CA VAL A 18 -10.61 -1.00 -30.64
C VAL A 18 -10.08 0.05 -29.67
N GLY A 19 -10.96 0.53 -28.79
CA GLY A 19 -10.59 1.39 -27.69
C GLY A 19 -9.51 0.70 -26.87
N SER A 20 -8.31 1.28 -26.85
CA SER A 20 -7.22 0.85 -25.99
C SER A 20 -7.75 0.85 -24.56
N GLY A 21 -7.90 -0.34 -23.98
CA GLY A 21 -8.11 -0.48 -22.56
C GLY A 21 -7.01 0.29 -21.84
N ARG A 22 -7.40 1.13 -20.88
CA ARG A 22 -6.46 1.75 -19.93
C ARG A 22 -5.58 0.63 -19.39
N SER A 23 -4.30 0.66 -19.78
CA SER A 23 -3.28 -0.20 -19.19
C SER A 23 -3.41 -0.10 -17.67
N ALA A 24 -3.37 -1.23 -16.97
CA ALA A 24 -3.33 -1.26 -15.52
C ALA A 24 -2.17 -0.35 -15.10
N ASP A 25 -2.51 0.77 -14.44
CA ASP A 25 -1.56 1.78 -13.99
C ASP A 25 -0.44 1.06 -13.20
N PRO A 26 0.85 1.18 -13.58
CA PRO A 26 1.93 0.64 -12.76
C PRO A 26 1.72 1.17 -11.34
N ALA A 27 1.58 0.26 -10.37
CA ALA A 27 1.07 0.54 -9.04
C ALA A 27 1.74 1.80 -8.43
N ARG A 28 1.07 2.95 -8.57
CA ARG A 28 1.56 4.24 -8.08
C ARG A 28 1.44 4.29 -6.56
N PRO A 29 2.38 4.93 -5.85
CA PRO A 29 2.20 5.18 -4.41
C PRO A 29 0.87 5.89 -4.13
N VAL A 30 0.10 5.37 -3.19
CA VAL A 30 -1.16 5.97 -2.75
C VAL A 30 -0.88 6.79 -1.49
N VAL A 31 -1.14 8.09 -1.57
CA VAL A 31 -1.06 9.01 -0.43
C VAL A 31 -2.48 9.41 -0.04
N PRO A 32 -3.08 8.83 1.01
CA PRO A 32 -4.51 9.01 1.29
C PRO A 32 -4.97 10.46 1.44
N GLY A 33 -4.12 11.32 2.03
CA GLY A 33 -4.41 12.75 2.13
C GLY A 33 -4.46 13.44 0.76
N PHE A 34 -3.60 13.05 -0.17
CA PHE A 34 -3.63 13.54 -1.54
C PHE A 34 -4.88 13.05 -2.27
N GLU A 35 -5.14 11.74 -2.23
CA GLU A 35 -6.30 11.15 -2.90
C GLU A 35 -7.63 11.74 -2.41
N ARG A 36 -7.71 12.12 -1.13
CA ARG A 36 -8.95 12.62 -0.53
C ARG A 36 -9.21 14.10 -0.79
N PHE A 37 -8.17 14.93 -0.80
CA PHE A 37 -8.32 16.38 -0.80
C PHE A 37 -7.81 17.07 -2.06
N PHE A 38 -6.97 16.40 -2.85
CA PHE A 38 -6.25 17.00 -3.98
C PHE A 38 -6.39 16.20 -5.29
N ASN A 39 -7.30 15.22 -5.35
CA ASN A 39 -7.60 14.43 -6.54
C ASN A 39 -8.90 14.92 -7.23
N GLY A 40 -8.83 16.09 -7.89
CA GLY A 40 -9.95 16.67 -8.63
C GLY A 40 -9.57 17.95 -9.39
N ASP A 41 -10.49 18.49 -10.20
CA ASP A 41 -10.20 19.57 -11.15
C ASP A 41 -10.09 20.97 -10.52
N LYS A 42 -10.67 21.17 -9.32
CA LYS A 42 -10.72 22.47 -8.63
C LYS A 42 -10.07 22.38 -7.25
N VAL A 43 -8.80 22.02 -7.22
CA VAL A 43 -8.00 21.87 -5.99
C VAL A 43 -6.79 22.80 -6.01
N ASP A 44 -6.28 23.12 -4.82
CA ASP A 44 -4.99 23.80 -4.71
C ASP A 44 -3.84 22.80 -4.96
N HIS A 45 -3.38 22.74 -6.21
CA HIS A 45 -2.25 21.88 -6.60
C HIS A 45 -0.95 22.24 -5.89
N GLY A 46 -0.74 23.51 -5.50
CA GLY A 46 0.44 23.93 -4.75
C GLY A 46 0.46 23.32 -3.36
N GLN A 47 -0.69 23.36 -2.67
CA GLN A 47 -0.86 22.70 -1.37
C GLN A 47 -0.75 21.17 -1.49
N GLY A 48 -1.35 20.58 -2.54
CA GLY A 48 -1.21 19.15 -2.82
C GLY A 48 0.24 18.72 -3.07
N GLY A 49 1.01 19.52 -3.81
CA GLY A 49 2.44 19.29 -4.03
C GLY A 49 3.25 19.37 -2.74
N ARG A 50 2.98 20.37 -1.87
CA ARG A 50 3.62 20.48 -0.54
C ARG A 50 3.32 19.26 0.33
N LEU A 51 2.10 18.72 0.28
CA LEU A 51 1.77 17.46 0.96
C LEU A 51 2.61 16.30 0.43
N LEU A 52 2.73 16.16 -0.90
CA LEU A 52 3.50 15.07 -1.50
C LEU A 52 5.01 15.14 -1.17
N LEU A 53 5.60 16.34 -1.08
CA LEU A 53 7.00 16.52 -0.69
C LEU A 53 7.32 15.86 0.67
N THR A 54 6.36 15.90 1.60
CA THR A 54 6.49 15.27 2.92
C THR A 54 6.09 13.80 2.89
N GLU A 55 4.95 13.46 2.29
CA GLU A 55 4.38 12.11 2.32
C GLU A 55 5.13 11.08 1.47
N LEU A 56 5.77 11.51 0.37
CA LEU A 56 6.71 10.72 -0.44
C LEU A 56 8.17 10.91 0.02
N ASN A 57 8.38 11.70 1.07
CA ASN A 57 9.65 11.88 1.76
C ASN A 57 10.80 12.48 0.92
N CYS A 58 10.47 13.29 -0.09
CA CYS A 58 11.45 13.99 -0.94
C CYS A 58 12.44 14.82 -0.11
N ILE A 59 11.93 15.46 0.95
CA ILE A 59 12.71 16.33 1.84
C ILE A 59 13.62 15.57 2.82
N SER A 60 13.70 14.24 2.73
CA SER A 60 14.75 13.49 3.42
C SER A 60 16.12 13.64 2.79
N CYS A 61 16.17 13.98 1.49
CA CYS A 61 17.43 14.21 0.77
C CYS A 61 17.52 15.62 0.18
N HIS A 62 16.39 16.20 -0.27
CA HIS A 62 16.36 17.54 -0.85
C HIS A 62 16.07 18.60 0.21
N GLY A 63 16.85 19.69 0.20
CA GLY A 63 16.60 20.84 1.07
C GLY A 63 15.31 21.56 0.70
N ALA A 64 14.56 22.03 1.70
CA ALA A 64 13.43 22.94 1.53
C ALA A 64 13.57 24.10 2.52
N SER A 65 13.39 25.33 2.06
CA SER A 65 13.46 26.54 2.90
C SER A 65 12.24 26.72 3.81
N ASP A 66 11.14 26.04 3.48
CA ASP A 66 9.90 26.07 4.24
C ASP A 66 9.98 25.19 5.50
N ALA A 67 10.09 25.86 6.65
CA ALA A 67 10.19 25.21 7.96
C ALA A 67 8.93 24.43 8.39
N THR A 68 7.80 24.60 7.68
CA THR A 68 6.56 23.87 7.99
C THR A 68 6.54 22.45 7.42
N LEU A 69 7.48 22.11 6.53
CA LEU A 69 7.57 20.77 5.93
C LEU A 69 8.36 19.82 6.85
N ALA A 70 7.67 18.83 7.42
CA ALA A 70 8.28 17.82 8.27
C ALA A 70 8.58 16.53 7.48
N ARG A 71 9.77 15.95 7.71
CA ARG A 71 10.14 14.64 7.12
C ARG A 71 9.24 13.54 7.65
N LYS A 72 8.82 12.64 6.77
CA LYS A 72 8.07 11.44 7.16
C LYS A 72 9.05 10.36 7.58
N GLN A 73 9.02 10.00 8.86
CA GLN A 73 9.86 8.94 9.39
C GLN A 73 9.40 7.58 8.83
N ALA A 74 10.35 6.82 8.30
CA ALA A 74 10.13 5.46 7.83
C ALA A 74 9.76 4.53 9.00
N PRO A 75 9.11 3.37 8.73
CA PRO A 75 8.88 2.36 9.75
C PRO A 75 10.18 1.95 10.45
N ILE A 76 10.16 1.89 11.77
CA ILE A 76 11.29 1.42 12.58
C ILE A 76 11.52 -0.06 12.24
N LEU A 77 12.78 -0.48 12.03
CA LEU A 77 13.14 -1.86 11.70
C LEU A 77 13.70 -2.64 12.90
N ASP A 78 13.91 -1.98 14.04
CA ASP A 78 14.33 -2.65 15.27
C ASP A 78 13.39 -3.80 15.59
N GLN A 79 13.99 -4.96 15.88
CA GLN A 79 13.28 -6.17 16.29
C GLN A 79 12.16 -6.59 15.31
N VAL A 80 12.27 -6.24 14.01
CA VAL A 80 11.23 -6.54 13.00
C VAL A 80 10.95 -8.05 12.90
N GLY A 81 11.95 -8.89 13.14
CA GLY A 81 11.85 -10.34 13.18
C GLY A 81 10.87 -10.86 14.24
N ASN A 82 10.63 -10.10 15.31
CA ASN A 82 9.64 -10.45 16.34
C ASN A 82 8.18 -10.21 15.92
N ARG A 83 7.96 -9.44 14.85
CA ARG A 83 6.60 -8.98 14.48
C ARG A 83 6.17 -9.27 13.06
N VAL A 84 7.06 -9.33 12.08
CA VAL A 84 6.72 -9.63 10.69
C VAL A 84 7.29 -10.98 10.29
N ARG A 85 6.46 -11.83 9.66
CA ARG A 85 6.94 -13.15 9.21
C ARG A 85 8.00 -13.02 8.12
N VAL A 86 9.02 -13.86 8.20
CA VAL A 86 10.13 -13.95 7.21
C VAL A 86 9.60 -14.12 5.78
N GLY A 87 8.59 -14.96 5.58
CA GLY A 87 7.98 -15.16 4.26
C GLY A 87 7.35 -13.88 3.68
N HIS A 88 6.80 -13.01 4.52
CA HIS A 88 6.28 -11.71 4.08
C HIS A 88 7.43 -10.74 3.79
N LEU A 89 8.46 -10.66 4.67
CA LEU A 89 9.64 -9.83 4.44
C LEU A 89 10.32 -10.16 3.11
N ARG A 90 10.51 -11.45 2.81
CA ARG A 90 11.11 -11.90 1.55
C ARG A 90 10.35 -11.36 0.34
N LYS A 91 9.04 -11.58 0.30
CA LYS A 91 8.19 -11.12 -0.81
C LYS A 91 8.20 -9.60 -0.91
N PHE A 92 8.10 -8.90 0.22
CA PHE A 92 8.01 -7.44 0.26
C PHE A 92 9.31 -6.75 -0.14
N LEU A 93 10.47 -7.31 0.20
CA LEU A 93 11.78 -6.79 -0.25
C LEU A 93 11.99 -6.94 -1.75
N ARG A 94 11.46 -8.02 -2.35
CA ARG A 94 11.55 -8.31 -3.78
C ARG A 94 10.61 -7.44 -4.60
N ASP A 95 9.36 -7.31 -4.18
CA ASP A 95 8.40 -6.45 -4.87
C ASP A 95 7.37 -5.90 -3.87
N PRO A 96 7.62 -4.69 -3.33
CA PRO A 96 6.69 -4.04 -2.42
C PRO A 96 5.32 -3.78 -3.03
N GLN A 97 5.24 -3.45 -4.33
CA GLN A 97 3.98 -3.10 -5.00
C GLN A 97 3.14 -4.35 -5.27
N ALA A 98 3.74 -5.47 -5.64
CA ALA A 98 3.02 -6.74 -5.80
C ALA A 98 2.42 -7.23 -4.47
N VAL A 99 3.13 -7.02 -3.35
CA VAL A 99 2.66 -7.46 -2.03
C VAL A 99 1.67 -6.48 -1.40
N LYS A 100 1.91 -5.17 -1.55
CA LYS A 100 1.01 -4.12 -1.08
C LYS A 100 0.89 -3.03 -2.15
N PRO A 101 -0.07 -3.17 -3.07
CA PRO A 101 -0.34 -2.12 -4.06
C PRO A 101 -0.58 -0.77 -3.40
N GLY A 102 0.03 0.27 -3.95
CA GLY A 102 -0.08 1.64 -3.43
C GLY A 102 0.83 1.93 -2.24
N THR A 103 1.74 1.02 -1.87
CA THR A 103 2.76 1.31 -0.84
C THR A 103 3.66 2.47 -1.29
N THR A 104 4.15 3.27 -0.34
CA THR A 104 5.16 4.32 -0.61
C THR A 104 6.58 3.77 -0.59
N MET A 105 6.77 2.48 -0.27
CA MET A 105 8.08 1.84 -0.39
C MET A 105 8.37 1.54 -1.86
N PRO A 106 9.43 2.12 -2.46
CA PRO A 106 9.80 1.84 -3.84
C PRO A 106 10.40 0.43 -3.99
N HIS A 107 10.37 -0.10 -5.21
CA HIS A 107 11.09 -1.32 -5.56
C HIS A 107 12.59 -0.99 -5.69
N LEU A 108 13.28 -0.98 -4.54
CA LEU A 108 14.68 -0.51 -4.42
C LEU A 108 15.69 -1.30 -5.26
N LEU A 109 15.43 -2.59 -5.51
CA LEU A 109 16.33 -3.50 -6.23
C LEU A 109 15.92 -3.71 -7.69
N ALA A 110 14.98 -2.91 -8.22
CA ALA A 110 14.52 -3.06 -9.60
C ALA A 110 15.67 -2.78 -10.58
N GLY A 111 15.88 -3.71 -11.52
CA GLY A 111 16.93 -3.61 -12.53
C GLY A 111 18.35 -3.89 -12.03
N ASP A 112 18.52 -4.29 -10.78
CA ASP A 112 19.81 -4.69 -10.22
C ASP A 112 20.10 -6.16 -10.58
N PRO A 113 21.23 -6.48 -11.23
CA PRO A 113 21.57 -7.86 -11.57
C PRO A 113 21.75 -8.76 -10.34
N ASP A 114 22.07 -8.18 -9.18
CA ASP A 114 22.26 -8.90 -7.90
C ASP A 114 21.03 -8.77 -6.97
N ALA A 115 19.88 -8.32 -7.48
CA ALA A 115 18.68 -8.05 -6.69
C ALA A 115 18.32 -9.21 -5.75
N GLU A 116 18.37 -10.43 -6.25
CA GLU A 116 18.04 -11.64 -5.49
C GLU A 116 18.99 -11.88 -4.32
N SER A 117 20.29 -11.78 -4.55
CA SER A 117 21.33 -11.95 -3.53
C SER A 117 21.22 -10.87 -2.45
N LYS A 118 21.05 -9.60 -2.88
CA LYS A 118 20.87 -8.46 -1.97
C LYS A 118 19.59 -8.58 -1.15
N ALA A 119 18.48 -9.01 -1.75
CA ALA A 119 17.22 -9.22 -1.06
C ALA A 119 17.33 -10.33 0.00
N GLU A 120 17.99 -11.46 -0.30
CA GLU A 120 18.21 -12.52 0.69
C GLU A 120 19.17 -12.08 1.80
N ALA A 121 20.24 -11.34 1.49
CA ALA A 121 21.15 -10.79 2.51
C ALA A 121 20.41 -9.85 3.49
N LEU A 122 19.61 -8.92 2.95
CA LEU A 122 18.77 -8.03 3.75
C LEU A 122 17.75 -8.82 4.57
N LEU A 123 17.12 -9.83 3.98
CA LEU A 123 16.16 -10.69 4.66
C LEU A 123 16.80 -11.40 5.85
N HIS A 124 17.96 -12.04 5.67
CA HIS A 124 18.65 -12.76 6.73
C HIS A 124 19.08 -11.83 7.86
N PHE A 125 19.58 -10.63 7.52
CA PHE A 125 19.89 -9.61 8.52
C PHE A 125 18.66 -9.19 9.32
N LEU A 126 17.54 -8.86 8.66
CA LEU A 126 16.31 -8.46 9.35
C LEU A 126 15.68 -9.61 10.15
N ALA A 127 15.74 -10.84 9.63
CA ALA A 127 15.26 -12.03 10.33
C ALA A 127 16.11 -12.38 11.56
N SER A 128 17.39 -11.97 11.61
CA SER A 128 18.23 -12.18 12.79
C SER A 128 17.77 -11.39 14.02
N THR A 129 16.94 -10.36 13.83
CA THR A 129 16.44 -9.50 14.91
C THR A 129 15.35 -10.14 15.78
N GLY A 130 14.98 -11.40 15.52
CA GLY A 130 14.08 -12.17 16.37
C GLY A 130 13.15 -13.11 15.60
N SER A 131 12.12 -13.61 16.26
CA SER A 131 11.19 -14.57 15.64
C SER A 131 9.74 -14.31 16.02
N VAL A 132 8.86 -14.49 15.04
CA VAL A 132 7.41 -14.31 15.23
C VAL A 132 6.82 -15.53 15.94
N ARG A 133 6.03 -15.29 16.99
CA ARG A 133 5.26 -16.35 17.67
C ARG A 133 4.25 -16.99 16.72
N LYS A 134 4.13 -18.31 16.80
CA LYS A 134 3.13 -19.06 16.03
C LYS A 134 1.89 -19.23 16.89
N ASP A 135 0.93 -18.33 16.69
CA ASP A 135 -0.36 -18.37 17.39
C ASP A 135 -1.47 -18.75 16.41
N ARG A 136 -2.43 -19.55 16.87
CA ARG A 136 -3.66 -19.85 16.12
C ARG A 136 -4.76 -18.87 16.55
N PRO A 137 -5.56 -18.34 15.62
CA PRO A 137 -6.75 -17.57 15.97
C PRO A 137 -7.71 -18.41 16.83
N ASP A 138 -8.26 -17.80 17.87
CA ASP A 138 -9.34 -18.40 18.67
C ASP A 138 -10.67 -18.25 17.93
N GLY A 139 -11.31 -19.37 17.62
CA GLY A 139 -12.59 -19.40 16.92
C GLY A 139 -13.70 -18.61 17.64
N LYS A 140 -13.68 -18.57 18.98
CA LYS A 140 -14.67 -17.80 19.76
C LYS A 140 -14.50 -16.29 19.58
N LEU A 141 -13.28 -15.82 19.40
CA LEU A 141 -12.97 -14.40 19.26
C LEU A 141 -13.16 -13.88 17.82
N ILE A 142 -13.26 -14.75 16.81
CA ILE A 142 -13.44 -14.32 15.42
C ILE A 142 -14.73 -13.51 15.23
N ALA A 143 -15.84 -13.98 15.80
CA ALA A 143 -17.13 -13.30 15.69
C ALA A 143 -17.10 -11.92 16.38
N ALA A 144 -16.53 -11.84 17.59
CA ALA A 144 -16.36 -10.59 18.31
C ALA A 144 -15.45 -9.61 17.56
N GLY A 145 -14.33 -10.08 17.01
CA GLY A 145 -13.42 -9.26 16.21
C GLY A 145 -14.06 -8.70 14.94
N ARG A 146 -14.96 -9.47 14.29
CA ARG A 146 -15.71 -8.99 13.12
C ARG A 146 -16.65 -7.83 13.47
N ASP A 147 -17.35 -7.96 14.59
CA ASP A 147 -18.25 -6.92 15.09
C ASP A 147 -17.47 -5.65 15.48
N LEU A 148 -16.37 -5.82 16.22
CA LEU A 148 -15.48 -4.72 16.59
C LEU A 148 -14.91 -3.99 15.38
N TYR A 149 -14.49 -4.70 14.33
CA TYR A 149 -13.93 -4.09 13.11
C TYR A 149 -14.87 -3.04 12.49
N SER A 150 -16.18 -3.25 12.60
CA SER A 150 -17.17 -2.26 12.15
C SER A 150 -17.40 -1.17 13.20
N LYS A 151 -17.59 -1.57 14.48
CA LYS A 151 -17.92 -0.65 15.58
C LYS A 151 -16.84 0.38 15.88
N VAL A 152 -15.58 -0.03 15.88
CA VAL A 152 -14.44 0.88 16.13
C VAL A 152 -14.06 1.71 14.89
N GLY A 153 -14.76 1.51 13.76
CA GLY A 153 -14.59 2.30 12.56
C GLY A 153 -13.42 1.87 11.65
N CYS A 154 -12.82 0.69 11.85
CA CYS A 154 -11.74 0.19 10.97
C CYS A 154 -12.18 0.22 9.51
N VAL A 155 -13.45 -0.12 9.26
CA VAL A 155 -14.06 -0.09 7.92
C VAL A 155 -13.79 1.23 7.21
N VAL A 156 -13.93 2.39 7.87
CA VAL A 156 -13.86 3.74 7.27
C VAL A 156 -12.51 4.04 6.60
N CYS A 157 -11.44 3.41 7.08
CA CYS A 157 -10.11 3.57 6.49
C CYS A 157 -9.68 2.33 5.71
N HIS A 158 -10.08 1.13 6.10
CA HIS A 158 -9.50 -0.12 5.59
C HIS A 158 -10.40 -0.90 4.62
N GLY A 159 -11.63 -0.45 4.37
CA GLY A 159 -12.60 -1.23 3.59
C GLY A 159 -13.29 -2.31 4.43
N THR A 160 -14.26 -3.00 3.83
CA THR A 160 -14.95 -4.14 4.47
C THR A 160 -14.13 -5.41 4.34
N ARG A 161 -14.43 -6.38 5.21
CA ARG A 161 -13.91 -7.74 5.13
C ARG A 161 -15.06 -8.73 5.18
N ASP A 162 -14.94 -9.83 4.45
CA ASP A 162 -15.98 -10.84 4.36
C ASP A 162 -16.00 -11.79 5.58
N ALA A 163 -16.81 -12.85 5.49
CA ALA A 163 -16.90 -13.85 6.54
C ALA A 163 -15.60 -14.65 6.76
N ALA A 164 -14.81 -14.88 5.71
CA ALA A 164 -13.50 -15.53 5.79
C ALA A 164 -12.42 -14.58 6.35
N GLY A 165 -12.73 -13.28 6.41
CA GLY A 165 -11.81 -12.24 6.80
C GLY A 165 -10.95 -11.78 5.62
N ASP A 166 -11.33 -12.04 4.38
CA ASP A 166 -10.63 -11.50 3.22
C ASP A 166 -11.13 -10.08 2.91
N GLN A 167 -10.32 -9.31 2.18
CA GLN A 167 -10.68 -7.94 1.79
C GLN A 167 -11.84 -8.00 0.80
N ASP A 168 -12.94 -7.30 1.09
CA ASP A 168 -14.15 -7.30 0.26
C ASP A 168 -14.29 -5.97 -0.50
N LYS A 169 -14.92 -4.95 0.09
CA LYS A 169 -15.12 -3.65 -0.56
C LYS A 169 -14.02 -2.68 -0.16
N VAL A 170 -13.41 -2.06 -1.15
CA VAL A 170 -12.46 -0.96 -1.01
C VAL A 170 -12.94 0.23 -1.83
N TRP A 171 -12.61 1.43 -1.37
CA TRP A 171 -12.86 2.68 -2.09
C TRP A 171 -11.54 3.37 -2.42
N PRO A 172 -11.53 4.37 -3.32
CA PRO A 172 -10.29 5.03 -3.74
C PRO A 172 -9.47 5.63 -2.60
N THR A 173 -10.11 6.04 -1.50
CA THR A 173 -9.44 6.59 -0.30
C THR A 173 -9.17 5.56 0.80
N SER A 174 -9.45 4.28 0.56
CA SER A 174 -9.12 3.19 1.48
C SER A 174 -7.61 2.97 1.56
N VAL A 175 -7.17 2.41 2.68
CA VAL A 175 -5.85 1.82 2.88
C VAL A 175 -6.04 0.33 3.14
N PRO A 176 -6.17 -0.50 2.08
CA PRO A 176 -6.46 -1.92 2.25
C PRO A 176 -5.39 -2.62 3.11
N LEU A 177 -5.85 -3.53 3.97
CA LEU A 177 -4.98 -4.26 4.90
C LEU A 177 -4.24 -5.40 4.21
N GLY A 178 -4.82 -5.93 3.11
CA GLY A 178 -4.30 -7.07 2.38
C GLY A 178 -4.28 -8.35 3.21
N ASP A 179 -3.38 -9.26 2.86
CA ASP A 179 -3.23 -10.53 3.59
C ASP A 179 -2.46 -10.34 4.91
N LEU A 180 -3.21 -10.07 5.98
CA LEU A 180 -2.66 -9.98 7.34
C LEU A 180 -2.10 -11.32 7.83
N LYS A 181 -2.63 -12.45 7.36
CA LYS A 181 -2.23 -13.79 7.81
C LYS A 181 -0.83 -14.14 7.32
N SER A 182 -0.41 -13.72 6.13
CA SER A 182 1.01 -13.89 5.74
C SER A 182 1.94 -12.96 6.51
N LYS A 183 1.48 -11.77 6.92
CA LYS A 183 2.31 -10.74 7.53
C LYS A 183 2.54 -10.88 9.03
N TYR A 184 1.47 -11.00 9.83
CA TYR A 184 1.52 -10.90 11.30
C TYR A 184 1.00 -12.14 12.03
N SER A 185 1.62 -12.49 13.16
CA SER A 185 0.99 -13.38 14.15
C SER A 185 -0.19 -12.71 14.81
N VAL A 186 -1.03 -13.47 15.50
CA VAL A 186 -2.11 -12.90 16.32
C VAL A 186 -1.51 -11.96 17.36
N ALA A 187 -0.47 -12.39 18.08
CA ALA A 187 0.21 -11.56 19.07
C ALA A 187 0.83 -10.28 18.48
N SER A 188 1.57 -10.39 17.37
CA SER A 188 2.23 -9.22 16.78
C SER A 188 1.27 -8.26 16.10
N LEU A 189 0.13 -8.75 15.58
CA LEU A 189 -0.95 -7.88 15.10
C LEU A 189 -1.61 -7.16 16.28
N ALA A 190 -1.94 -7.86 17.36
CA ALA A 190 -2.54 -7.25 18.54
C ALA A 190 -1.66 -6.13 19.12
N ALA A 191 -0.36 -6.40 19.28
CA ALA A 191 0.61 -5.39 19.74
C ALA A 191 0.70 -4.19 18.78
N PHE A 192 0.60 -4.40 17.47
CA PHE A 192 0.57 -3.31 16.50
C PHE A 192 -0.72 -2.47 16.60
N LEU A 193 -1.87 -3.08 16.86
CA LEU A 193 -3.15 -2.36 17.01
C LEU A 193 -3.19 -1.52 18.30
N GLU A 194 -2.55 -1.98 19.36
CA GLU A 194 -2.46 -1.27 20.64
C GLU A 194 -1.59 0.01 20.55
N ASN A 195 -0.49 -0.07 19.80
CA ASN A 195 0.41 1.07 19.60
C ASN A 195 1.09 1.07 18.21
N PRO A 196 0.37 1.43 17.13
CA PRO A 196 0.94 1.43 15.78
C PRO A 196 2.11 2.42 15.64
N HIS A 197 2.10 3.52 16.40
CA HIS A 197 3.12 4.57 16.35
C HIS A 197 4.48 4.11 16.90
N ALA A 198 4.52 3.08 17.76
CA ALA A 198 5.78 2.49 18.21
C ALA A 198 6.61 1.87 17.07
N THR A 199 5.97 1.46 15.98
CA THR A 199 6.66 0.91 14.81
C THR A 199 6.54 1.77 13.55
N ARG A 200 5.57 2.68 13.53
CA ARG A 200 5.31 3.61 12.43
C ARG A 200 5.07 5.01 13.00
N PRO A 201 6.13 5.75 13.38
CA PRO A 201 5.98 7.04 14.07
C PRO A 201 5.17 8.06 13.27
N SER A 202 5.39 8.11 11.95
CA SER A 202 4.61 8.95 11.02
C SER A 202 3.37 8.25 10.45
N GLY A 203 2.95 7.12 11.01
CA GLY A 203 1.71 6.45 10.65
C GLY A 203 0.48 7.28 11.05
N ARG A 204 -0.58 7.21 10.25
CA ARG A 204 -1.86 7.91 10.51
C ARG A 204 -2.90 7.02 11.20
N MET A 205 -2.58 5.75 11.43
CA MET A 205 -3.49 4.81 12.10
C MET A 205 -3.56 5.14 13.59
N PRO A 206 -4.73 5.51 14.15
CA PRO A 206 -4.83 5.89 15.55
C PRO A 206 -4.63 4.71 16.51
N ARG A 207 -4.29 5.02 17.76
CA ARG A 207 -4.35 4.07 18.89
C ARG A 207 -5.81 3.88 19.29
N ILE A 208 -6.48 2.92 18.67
CA ILE A 208 -7.92 2.71 18.86
C ILE A 208 -8.26 1.80 20.05
N LEU A 209 -7.33 0.93 20.47
CA LEU A 209 -7.51 0.04 21.61
C LEU A 209 -6.82 0.63 22.85
N SER A 210 -7.52 1.46 23.62
CA SER A 210 -6.98 2.01 24.87
C SER A 210 -7.84 1.59 26.07
N GLY A 211 -7.45 0.47 26.70
CA GLY A 211 -7.72 0.08 28.10
C GLY A 211 -9.16 0.02 28.65
N LYS A 212 -10.18 0.50 27.95
CA LYS A 212 -11.58 0.54 28.43
C LYS A 212 -12.52 -0.43 27.70
N GLU A 213 -12.00 -1.16 26.72
CA GLU A 213 -12.77 -2.05 25.84
C GLU A 213 -12.25 -3.49 25.86
N SER A 214 -11.46 -3.86 26.86
CA SER A 214 -11.00 -5.22 27.16
C SER A 214 -11.86 -5.88 28.23
#